data_AF-A0A0G3H8Z1-F1
#
_entry.id   AF-A0A0G3H8Z1-F1
#
_cell.length_a   1.000
_cell.length_b   1.000
_cell.length_c   1.000
_cell.angle_alpha   90.00
_cell.angle_beta   90.00
_cell.angle_gamma   90.00
#
_symmetry.space_group_name_H-M   'P 1'
#
loop_
_entity.id
_entity.type
_entity.pdbx_description
1 polymer ?
#
loop_
_entity_poly.entity_id
_entity_poly.type
_entity_poly.pdbx_seq_one_letter_code
_entity_poly.pdbx_strand_id
1 'polypeptide(L)'
;MMLSLGIIIIAMIVVVGTTGLCSYEPGAPESGPVREVDAESFMGMEARATNFPVRLPENPEGWMTNSARRSMIDGTQAPVVGWVTADRGYIALTQTMLPLDDAVKNIDSDFRELSRTEDIAGQEVRIYHSDESDVRDLWAVDMGDVRLLFTGAGSQEEFRTIIAATINSAPLPSA
;
A
#
# COMPACT_ATOMS: atom_id res chain seq x y z
N MET A 1 31.87 -43.35 -3.66
CA MET A 1 31.24 -42.01 -3.52
C MET A 1 30.07 -41.82 -4.49
N MET A 2 30.22 -42.10 -5.80
CA MET A 2 29.09 -42.03 -6.76
C MET A 2 27.92 -42.97 -6.43
N LEU A 3 28.19 -44.21 -6.00
CA LEU A 3 27.14 -45.18 -5.66
C LEU A 3 26.29 -44.72 -4.47
N SER A 4 26.93 -44.17 -3.44
CA SER A 4 26.26 -43.67 -2.23
C SER A 4 25.41 -42.43 -2.51
N LEU A 5 25.88 -41.51 -3.35
CA LEU A 5 25.12 -40.32 -3.76
C LEU A 5 23.86 -40.71 -4.55
N GLY A 6 23.97 -41.67 -5.47
CA GLY A 6 22.83 -42.16 -6.24
C GLY A 6 21.75 -42.80 -5.36
N ILE A 7 22.15 -43.62 -4.38
CA ILE A 7 21.21 -44.26 -3.43
C ILE A 7 20.48 -43.21 -2.59
N ILE A 8 21.19 -42.17 -2.13
CA ILE A 8 20.59 -41.09 -1.33
C ILE A 8 19.56 -40.30 -2.14
N ILE A 9 19.87 -39.95 -3.39
CA ILE A 9 18.93 -39.24 -4.27
C ILE A 9 17.67 -40.06 -4.51
N ILE A 10 17.82 -41.36 -4.79
CA ILE A 10 16.68 -42.27 -5.01
C ILE A 10 15.83 -42.37 -3.74
N ALA A 11 16.46 -42.56 -2.57
CA ALA A 11 15.75 -42.61 -1.30
C ALA A 11 14.99 -41.30 -1.02
N MET A 12 15.60 -40.16 -1.33
CA MET A 12 14.97 -38.84 -1.16
C MET A 12 13.74 -38.67 -2.06
N ILE A 13 13.81 -39.09 -3.33
CA ILE A 13 12.68 -39.03 -4.27
C ILE A 13 11.55 -39.96 -3.82
N VAL A 14 11.85 -41.17 -3.35
CA VAL A 14 10.83 -42.13 -2.89
C VAL A 14 10.12 -41.62 -1.63
N VAL A 15 10.89 -41.11 -0.67
CA VAL A 15 10.33 -40.59 0.59
C VAL A 15 9.55 -39.31 0.36
N VAL A 16 10.07 -38.33 -0.40
CA VAL A 16 9.42 -37.03 -0.61
C VAL A 16 8.33 -37.09 -1.69
N GLY A 17 8.53 -37.88 -2.75
CA GLY A 17 7.56 -37.98 -3.84
C GLY A 17 6.24 -38.62 -3.43
N THR A 18 6.24 -39.45 -2.38
CA THR A 18 5.02 -40.08 -1.85
C THR A 18 4.26 -39.21 -0.84
N THR A 19 4.88 -38.15 -0.29
CA THR A 19 4.19 -37.26 0.67
C THR A 19 3.32 -36.21 0.00
N GLY A 20 3.43 -36.01 -1.32
CA GLY A 20 2.72 -34.95 -2.02
C GLY A 20 3.16 -33.53 -1.64
N LEU A 21 4.30 -33.40 -0.95
CA LEU A 21 4.83 -32.10 -0.47
C LEU A 21 5.56 -31.30 -1.57
N CYS A 22 5.81 -31.91 -2.73
CA CYS A 22 6.23 -31.19 -3.93
C CYS A 22 5.00 -30.97 -4.80
N SER A 23 4.30 -29.85 -4.62
CA SER A 23 3.28 -29.45 -5.59
C SER A 23 3.96 -28.71 -6.75
N TYR A 24 3.59 -29.11 -7.96
CA TYR A 24 3.98 -28.43 -9.19
C TYR A 24 2.71 -27.73 -9.66
N GLU A 25 2.63 -26.42 -9.46
CA GLU A 25 1.58 -25.55 -10.01
C GLU A 25 2.12 -24.88 -11.29
N PRO A 26 1.95 -25.49 -12.49
CA PRO A 26 2.36 -24.88 -13.76
C PRO A 26 1.46 -23.71 -14.21
N GLY A 27 0.61 -23.19 -13.32
CA GLY A 27 -0.19 -21.99 -13.56
C GLY A 27 0.59 -20.71 -13.20
N ALA A 28 0.15 -19.57 -13.71
CA ALA A 28 0.55 -18.30 -13.10
C ALA A 28 0.11 -18.33 -11.63
N PRO A 29 0.89 -17.77 -10.67
CA PRO A 29 0.44 -17.66 -9.30
C PRO A 29 -0.91 -16.94 -9.29
N GLU A 30 -1.97 -17.69 -9.02
CA GLU A 30 -3.25 -17.08 -8.71
C GLU A 30 -3.02 -16.32 -7.42
N SER A 31 -3.18 -15.00 -7.46
CA SER A 31 -3.18 -14.19 -6.25
C SER A 31 -4.17 -14.84 -5.29
N GLY A 32 -3.66 -15.43 -4.20
CA GLY A 32 -4.49 -16.09 -3.20
C GLY A 32 -5.60 -15.15 -2.70
N PRO A 33 -6.62 -15.67 -2.02
CA PRO A 33 -7.78 -14.87 -1.63
C PRO A 33 -7.34 -13.61 -0.88
N VAL A 34 -7.72 -12.44 -1.41
CA VAL A 34 -7.48 -11.15 -0.74
C VAL A 34 -8.21 -11.19 0.60
N ARG A 35 -7.47 -10.94 1.69
CA ARG A 35 -8.04 -10.90 3.03
C ARG A 35 -8.46 -9.48 3.33
N GLU A 36 -9.77 -9.29 3.45
CA GLU A 36 -10.32 -8.03 3.92
C GLU A 36 -9.94 -7.79 5.38
N VAL A 37 -9.58 -6.55 5.70
CA VAL A 37 -9.27 -6.11 7.07
C VAL A 37 -10.24 -5.01 7.50
N ASP A 38 -10.54 -4.95 8.80
CA ASP A 38 -11.36 -3.90 9.38
C ASP A 38 -10.56 -2.60 9.53
N ALA A 39 -10.52 -1.83 8.43
CA ALA A 39 -9.85 -0.54 8.41
C ALA A 39 -10.65 0.56 9.11
N GLU A 40 -11.98 0.46 9.20
CA GLU A 40 -12.79 1.45 9.92
C GLU A 40 -12.45 1.47 11.41
N SER A 41 -12.43 0.29 12.06
CA SER A 41 -12.05 0.18 13.46
C SER A 41 -10.61 0.66 13.68
N PHE A 42 -9.69 0.27 12.80
CA PHE A 42 -8.29 0.71 12.88
C PHE A 42 -8.17 2.23 12.76
N MET A 43 -8.69 2.81 11.68
CA MET A 43 -8.57 4.25 11.41
C MET A 43 -9.32 5.10 12.42
N GLY A 44 -10.44 4.60 12.95
CA GLY A 44 -11.14 5.25 14.05
C GLY A 44 -10.31 5.29 15.34
N MET A 45 -9.48 4.29 15.62
CA MET A 45 -8.52 4.34 16.74
C MET A 45 -7.40 5.35 16.46
N GLU A 46 -6.87 5.37 15.24
CA GLU A 46 -5.82 6.31 14.84
C GLU A 46 -6.30 7.77 14.91
N ALA A 47 -7.53 8.05 14.45
CA ALA A 47 -8.15 9.38 14.50
C ALA A 47 -8.27 9.96 15.92
N ARG A 48 -8.35 9.11 16.94
CA ARG A 48 -8.38 9.51 18.36
C ARG A 48 -6.99 9.59 18.99
N ALA A 49 -5.99 8.96 18.37
CA ALA A 49 -4.63 8.87 18.88
C ALA A 49 -3.71 9.94 18.28
N THR A 50 -4.06 10.50 17.12
CA THR A 50 -3.28 11.55 16.43
C THR A 50 -3.90 12.93 16.61
N ASN A 51 -3.11 13.97 16.31
CA ASN A 51 -3.51 15.38 16.41
C ASN A 51 -3.85 16.01 15.05
N PHE A 52 -4.28 15.20 14.08
CA PHE A 52 -4.63 15.66 12.74
C PHE A 52 -5.86 14.92 12.21
N PRO A 53 -6.63 15.53 11.29
CA PRO A 53 -7.88 14.95 10.82
C PRO A 53 -7.67 13.76 9.89
N VAL A 54 -7.60 12.56 10.48
CA VAL A 54 -7.51 11.29 9.76
C VAL A 54 -8.79 11.07 8.94
N ARG A 55 -8.64 10.71 7.67
CA ARG A 55 -9.74 10.41 6.74
C ARG A 55 -9.71 8.94 6.32
N LEU A 56 -10.88 8.35 6.06
CA LEU A 56 -11.00 7.04 5.43
C LEU A 56 -12.17 7.13 4.45
N PRO A 57 -11.93 7.07 3.12
CA PRO A 57 -13.03 7.04 2.17
C PRO A 57 -13.75 5.69 2.19
N GLU A 58 -14.99 5.69 1.71
CA GLU A 58 -15.64 4.45 1.30
C GLU A 58 -14.83 3.78 0.18
N ASN A 59 -14.84 2.44 0.16
CA ASN A 59 -14.14 1.69 -0.87
C ASN A 59 -14.77 1.95 -2.24
N PRO A 60 -13.98 2.33 -3.27
CA PRO A 60 -14.46 2.35 -4.64
C PRO A 60 -15.02 0.98 -5.06
N GLU A 61 -15.88 0.98 -6.08
CA GLU A 61 -16.53 -0.24 -6.55
C GLU A 61 -15.49 -1.31 -6.94
N GLY A 62 -15.64 -2.52 -6.40
CA GLY A 62 -14.76 -3.66 -6.66
C GLY A 62 -13.41 -3.62 -5.92
N TRP A 63 -13.16 -2.60 -5.09
CA TRP A 63 -11.94 -2.50 -4.29
C TRP A 63 -12.13 -3.16 -2.93
N MET A 64 -11.02 -3.67 -2.38
CA MET A 64 -11.01 -4.31 -1.07
C MET A 64 -9.86 -3.78 -0.24
N THR A 65 -10.18 -3.34 0.98
CA THR A 65 -9.16 -2.96 1.96
C THR A 65 -8.44 -4.21 2.44
N ASN A 66 -7.18 -4.38 2.07
CA ASN A 66 -6.42 -5.58 2.39
C ASN A 66 -5.39 -5.37 3.51
N SER A 67 -5.14 -4.12 3.88
CA SER A 67 -4.16 -3.77 4.89
C SER A 67 -4.53 -2.48 5.62
N ALA A 68 -4.29 -2.49 6.93
CA ALA A 68 -4.44 -1.35 7.81
C ALA A 68 -3.37 -1.48 8.88
N ARG A 69 -2.49 -0.49 9.01
CA ARG A 69 -1.35 -0.56 9.94
C ARG A 69 -0.91 0.83 10.36
N ARG A 70 -0.25 0.89 11.51
CA ARG A 70 0.45 2.09 11.97
C ARG A 70 1.87 2.09 11.39
N SER A 71 2.29 3.22 10.84
CA SER A 71 3.67 3.49 10.43
C SER A 71 4.22 4.68 11.21
N MET A 72 5.49 4.99 10.98
CA MET A 72 6.14 6.19 11.48
C MET A 72 6.83 6.90 10.31
N ILE A 73 6.68 8.22 10.23
CA ILE A 73 7.47 9.08 9.33
C ILE A 73 8.17 10.09 10.25
N ASP A 74 9.50 10.13 10.20
CA ASP A 74 10.34 11.01 11.04
C ASP A 74 9.92 11.01 12.53
N GLY A 75 9.74 9.82 13.10
CA GLY A 75 9.33 9.66 14.50
C GLY A 75 7.89 10.06 14.83
N THR A 76 7.10 10.47 13.84
CA THR A 76 5.68 10.83 13.99
C THR A 76 4.78 9.71 13.47
N GLN A 77 3.71 9.42 14.20
CA GLN A 77 2.72 8.40 13.83
C GLN A 77 2.06 8.73 12.48
N ALA A 78 2.04 7.75 11.59
CA ALA A 78 1.46 7.86 10.26
C ALA A 78 0.60 6.60 9.96
N PRO A 79 -0.73 6.65 10.14
CA PRO A 79 -1.60 5.53 9.81
C PRO A 79 -1.60 5.27 8.31
N VAL A 80 -1.67 3.98 7.96
CA VAL A 80 -1.65 3.49 6.58
C VAL A 80 -2.83 2.57 6.34
N VAL A 81 -3.55 2.78 5.24
CA VAL A 81 -4.57 1.87 4.72
C VAL A 81 -4.23 1.54 3.28
N GLY A 82 -4.33 0.26 2.92
CA GLY A 82 -4.07 -0.22 1.57
C GLY A 82 -5.26 -0.98 1.01
N TRP A 83 -5.45 -0.80 -0.30
CA TRP A 83 -6.50 -1.44 -1.08
C TRP A 83 -5.89 -2.29 -2.17
N VAL A 84 -6.49 -3.46 -2.39
CA VAL A 84 -6.42 -4.14 -3.69
C VAL A 84 -7.52 -3.56 -4.56
N THR A 85 -7.16 -3.09 -5.74
CA THR A 85 -8.06 -2.42 -6.67
C THR A 85 -8.86 -3.43 -7.51
N ALA A 86 -9.86 -2.95 -8.24
CA ALA A 86 -10.65 -3.78 -9.16
C ALA A 86 -9.78 -4.51 -10.20
N ASP A 87 -8.72 -3.88 -10.69
CA ASP A 87 -7.78 -4.47 -11.65
C ASP A 87 -6.66 -5.29 -10.98
N ARG A 88 -6.81 -5.60 -9.68
CA ARG A 88 -5.82 -6.31 -8.84
C ARG A 88 -4.50 -5.56 -8.67
N GLY A 89 -4.52 -4.25 -8.87
CA GLY A 89 -3.46 -3.35 -8.43
C GLY A 89 -3.47 -3.18 -6.90
N TYR A 90 -2.50 -2.44 -6.38
CA TYR A 90 -2.43 -2.09 -4.97
C TYR A 90 -2.14 -0.61 -4.82
N ILE A 91 -2.88 0.07 -3.94
CA ILE A 91 -2.63 1.47 -3.57
C ILE A 91 -2.70 1.59 -2.05
N ALA A 92 -1.75 2.29 -1.45
CA ALA A 92 -1.72 2.60 -0.03
C ALA A 92 -1.79 4.10 0.21
N LEU A 93 -2.67 4.52 1.12
CA LEU A 93 -2.75 5.85 1.68
C LEU A 93 -1.99 5.88 3.01
N THR A 94 -1.03 6.77 3.14
CA THR A 94 -0.38 7.16 4.40
C THR A 94 -0.77 8.59 4.75
N GLN A 95 -1.12 8.84 6.01
CA GLN A 95 -1.51 10.19 6.47
C GLN A 95 -0.55 10.70 7.53
N THR A 96 -0.18 11.97 7.48
CA THR A 96 0.73 12.58 8.46
C THR A 96 0.47 14.07 8.60
N MET A 97 0.87 14.65 9.74
CA MET A 97 0.85 16.10 9.97
C MET A 97 2.18 16.79 9.64
N LEU A 98 3.19 16.04 9.22
CA LEU A 98 4.47 16.62 8.83
C LEU A 98 4.30 17.60 7.66
N PRO A 99 5.13 18.64 7.57
CA PRO A 99 5.23 19.46 6.36
C PRO A 99 5.43 18.57 5.13
N LEU A 100 4.88 18.97 3.98
CA LEU A 100 4.87 18.10 2.80
C LEU A 100 6.28 17.66 2.38
N ASP A 101 7.24 18.58 2.36
CA ASP A 101 8.61 18.28 1.95
C ASP A 101 9.25 17.24 2.88
N ASP A 102 9.01 17.34 4.19
CA ASP A 102 9.49 16.36 5.18
C ASP A 102 8.75 15.02 5.03
N ALA A 103 7.45 15.06 4.74
CA ALA A 103 6.64 13.86 4.57
C ALA A 103 7.06 13.05 3.34
N VAL A 104 7.30 13.73 2.21
CA VAL A 104 7.79 13.12 0.95
C VAL A 104 9.21 12.59 1.11
N LYS A 105 10.08 13.36 1.78
CA LYS A 105 11.48 12.97 1.96
C LYS A 105 11.67 11.78 2.89
N ASN A 106 10.84 11.64 3.91
CA ASN A 106 11.05 10.68 5.00
C ASN A 106 10.07 9.49 5.00
N ILE A 107 9.19 9.36 4.01
CA ILE A 107 8.24 8.24 3.93
C ILE A 107 8.95 6.89 3.76
N ASP A 108 10.04 6.87 3.00
CA ASP A 108 10.94 5.74 2.79
C ASP A 108 12.34 6.24 2.41
N SER A 109 13.25 5.34 2.01
CA SER A 109 14.62 5.67 1.61
C SER A 109 14.77 6.09 0.15
N ASP A 110 13.70 6.01 -0.63
CA ASP A 110 13.78 6.09 -2.08
C ASP A 110 13.71 7.55 -2.53
N PHE A 111 14.71 7.95 -3.30
CA PHE A 111 14.75 9.31 -3.83
C PHE A 111 13.73 9.50 -4.95
N ARG A 112 12.97 10.60 -4.88
CA ARG A 112 11.98 11.01 -5.89
C ARG A 112 12.04 12.51 -6.08
N GLU A 113 11.89 12.98 -7.31
CA GLU A 113 11.76 14.39 -7.65
C GLU A 113 10.32 14.71 -8.06
N LEU A 114 9.91 15.97 -7.88
CA LEU A 114 8.60 16.42 -8.35
C LEU A 114 8.57 16.35 -9.89
N SER A 115 7.75 15.44 -10.42
CA SER A 115 7.62 15.23 -11.86
C SER A 115 6.55 16.13 -12.45
N ARG A 116 5.37 16.18 -11.84
CA ARG A 116 4.24 16.96 -12.32
C ARG A 116 3.23 17.24 -11.21
N THR A 117 2.29 18.14 -11.50
CA THR A 117 1.13 18.40 -10.66
C THR A 117 -0.16 18.20 -11.45
N GLU A 118 -1.22 17.80 -10.77
CA GLU A 118 -2.56 17.60 -11.32
C GLU A 118 -3.61 18.15 -10.35
N ASP A 119 -4.74 18.66 -10.87
CA ASP A 119 -5.90 19.01 -10.05
C ASP A 119 -6.82 17.79 -9.92
N ILE A 120 -7.10 17.37 -8.69
CA ILE A 120 -8.04 16.28 -8.39
C ILE A 120 -8.98 16.77 -7.30
N ALA A 121 -10.28 16.76 -7.60
CA ALA A 121 -11.32 17.25 -6.69
C ALA A 121 -11.06 18.68 -6.16
N GLY A 122 -10.47 19.56 -6.98
CA GLY A 122 -10.18 20.95 -6.63
C GLY A 122 -8.98 21.14 -5.71
N GLN A 123 -8.15 20.11 -5.56
CA GLN A 123 -6.91 20.14 -4.78
C GLN A 123 -5.71 19.82 -5.67
N GLU A 124 -4.61 20.56 -5.46
CA GLU A 124 -3.34 20.27 -6.13
C GLU A 124 -2.74 18.97 -5.60
N VAL A 125 -2.47 18.03 -6.51
CA VAL A 125 -1.83 16.75 -6.26
C VAL A 125 -0.45 16.76 -6.92
N ARG A 126 0.58 16.55 -6.12
CA ARG A 126 1.99 16.54 -6.56
C ARG A 126 2.43 15.10 -6.78
N ILE A 127 2.87 14.77 -7.99
CA ILE A 127 3.38 13.43 -8.30
C ILE A 127 4.90 13.47 -8.34
N TYR A 128 5.51 12.72 -7.43
CA TYR A 128 6.95 12.53 -7.34
C TYR A 128 7.35 11.21 -7.99
N HIS A 129 8.39 11.26 -8.81
CA HIS A 129 8.87 10.15 -9.63
C HIS A 129 10.36 9.91 -9.39
N SER A 130 10.82 8.69 -9.64
CA SER A 130 12.23 8.33 -9.67
C SER A 130 12.55 7.65 -11.00
N ASP A 131 13.72 7.93 -11.56
CA ASP A 131 14.21 7.22 -12.75
C ASP A 131 14.59 5.76 -12.45
N GLU A 132 14.63 5.36 -11.17
CA GLU A 132 14.86 3.99 -10.72
C GLU A 132 13.60 3.13 -10.90
N SER A 133 13.72 2.03 -11.65
CA SER A 133 12.58 1.22 -12.08
C SER A 133 11.83 0.47 -10.97
N ASP A 134 12.47 0.25 -9.83
CA ASP A 134 11.93 -0.42 -8.65
C ASP A 134 11.29 0.55 -7.65
N VAL A 135 11.46 1.87 -7.85
CA VAL A 135 10.85 2.91 -7.03
C VAL A 135 9.47 3.25 -7.56
N ARG A 136 8.46 3.19 -6.69
CA ARG A 136 7.08 3.58 -7.04
C ARG A 136 6.89 5.08 -6.96
N ASP A 137 6.05 5.61 -7.84
CA ASP A 137 5.59 6.99 -7.75
C ASP A 137 4.92 7.26 -6.40
N LEU A 138 5.07 8.51 -5.94
CA LEU A 138 4.42 9.02 -4.75
C LEU A 138 3.51 10.19 -5.14
N TRP A 139 2.22 10.03 -4.89
CA TRP A 139 1.21 11.06 -5.12
C TRP A 139 0.90 11.71 -3.79
N ALA A 140 1.11 13.02 -3.69
CA ALA A 140 0.99 13.72 -2.43
C ALA A 140 -0.02 14.87 -2.53
N VAL A 141 -0.86 14.97 -1.50
CA VAL A 141 -1.89 16.00 -1.38
C VAL A 141 -1.66 16.73 -0.07
N ASP A 142 -1.50 18.05 -0.12
CA ASP A 142 -1.41 18.90 1.07
C ASP A 142 -2.78 19.53 1.36
N MET A 143 -3.50 18.99 2.35
CA MET A 143 -4.78 19.51 2.81
C MET A 143 -4.62 20.61 3.87
N GLY A 144 -3.40 21.09 4.11
CA GLY A 144 -3.03 22.06 5.14
C GLY A 144 -2.82 21.41 6.51
N ASP A 145 -3.86 20.78 7.04
CA ASP A 145 -3.86 20.12 8.36
C ASP A 145 -3.37 18.66 8.33
N VAL A 146 -3.38 18.03 7.16
CA VAL A 146 -2.89 16.68 6.93
C VAL A 146 -2.27 16.57 5.53
N ARG A 147 -1.24 15.73 5.40
CA ARG A 147 -0.68 15.31 4.12
C ARG A 147 -1.18 13.90 3.83
N LEU A 148 -1.75 13.73 2.65
CA LEU A 148 -2.20 12.44 2.14
C LEU A 148 -1.16 11.96 1.13
N LEU A 149 -0.51 10.84 1.41
CA LEU A 149 0.54 10.27 0.59
C LEU A 149 0.07 8.93 0.03
N PHE A 150 0.01 8.80 -1.29
CA PHE A 150 -0.42 7.60 -1.97
C PHE A 150 0.73 6.99 -2.76
N THR A 151 0.95 5.69 -2.62
CA THR A 151 1.91 4.94 -3.41
C THR A 151 1.41 3.52 -3.69
N GLY A 152 1.96 2.85 -4.69
CA GLY A 152 1.52 1.52 -5.08
C GLY A 152 1.78 1.19 -6.54
N ALA A 153 1.09 0.16 -7.03
CA ALA A 153 1.19 -0.36 -8.39
C ALA A 153 -0.18 -0.34 -9.11
N GLY A 154 -1.08 0.56 -8.72
CA GLY A 154 -2.33 0.82 -9.44
C GLY A 154 -2.13 1.72 -10.67
N SER A 155 -3.12 1.74 -11.55
CA SER A 155 -3.16 2.65 -12.70
C SER A 155 -3.36 4.11 -12.25
N GLN A 156 -2.99 5.08 -13.10
CA GLN A 156 -3.22 6.49 -12.75
C GLN A 156 -4.70 6.82 -12.52
N GLU A 157 -5.63 6.13 -13.20
CA GLU A 157 -7.07 6.32 -13.01
C GLU A 157 -7.52 5.81 -11.64
N GLU A 158 -6.97 4.68 -11.19
CA GLU A 158 -7.21 4.15 -9.85
C GLU A 158 -6.69 5.12 -8.78
N PHE A 159 -5.48 5.67 -8.96
CA PHE A 159 -4.95 6.74 -8.09
C PHE A 159 -5.90 7.94 -8.04
N ARG A 160 -6.33 8.46 -9.20
CA ARG A 160 -7.29 9.59 -9.24
C ARG A 160 -8.58 9.28 -8.51
N THR A 161 -9.09 8.06 -8.65
CA THR A 161 -10.33 7.61 -8.00
C THR A 161 -10.22 7.64 -6.48
N ILE A 162 -9.20 6.99 -5.89
CA ILE A 162 -9.06 6.92 -4.43
C ILE A 162 -8.61 8.26 -3.82
N ILE A 163 -7.81 9.06 -4.55
CA ILE A 163 -7.41 10.40 -4.13
C ILE A 163 -8.65 11.30 -4.05
N ALA A 164 -9.47 11.34 -5.11
CA ALA A 164 -10.70 12.12 -5.12
C ALA A 164 -11.67 11.68 -4.01
N ALA A 165 -11.82 10.37 -3.79
CA ALA A 165 -12.65 9.84 -2.71
C ALA A 165 -12.13 10.29 -1.34
N THR A 166 -10.82 10.24 -1.11
CA THR A 166 -10.21 10.64 0.16
C THR A 166 -10.35 12.14 0.42
N ILE A 167 -10.13 12.98 -0.60
CA ILE A 167 -10.29 14.44 -0.50
C ILE A 167 -11.72 14.83 -0.12
N ASN A 168 -12.70 14.19 -0.76
CA ASN A 168 -14.13 14.46 -0.53
C ASN A 168 -14.67 13.83 0.77
N SER A 169 -13.88 12.98 1.42
CA SER A 169 -14.29 12.33 2.67
C SER A 169 -14.12 13.26 3.85
N ALA A 170 -15.15 13.33 4.69
CA ALA A 170 -15.05 14.02 5.97
C ALA A 170 -14.01 13.32 6.86
N PRO A 171 -13.28 14.07 7.71
CA PRO A 171 -12.45 13.45 8.74
C PRO A 171 -13.27 12.53 9.65
N LEU A 172 -12.65 11.44 10.08
CA LEU A 172 -13.22 10.57 11.10
C LEU A 172 -13.34 11.32 12.44
N PRO A 173 -14.30 10.96 13.30
CA PRO A 173 -14.46 11.60 14.60
C PRO A 173 -13.18 11.48 15.45
N SER A 174 -12.57 12.61 15.79
CA SER A 174 -11.53 12.72 16.82
C SER A 174 -12.16 12.75 18.22
N ALA A 175 -11.37 12.42 19.25
CA ALA A 175 -11.80 12.49 20.65
C ALA A 175 -11.89 13.94 21.16
#